data_AF-A0A5M3PVT4-F1
#
_entry.id   AF-A0A5M3PVT4-F1
#
_cell.length_a   1.000
_cell.length_b   1.000
_cell.length_c   1.000
_cell.angle_alpha   90.00
_cell.angle_beta   90.00
_cell.angle_gamma   90.00
#
_symmetry.space_group_name_H-M   'P 1'
#
loop_
_entity.id
_entity.type
_entity.pdbx_description
1 polymer ?
#
loop_
_entity_poly.entity_id
_entity_poly.type
_entity_poly.pdbx_seq_one_letter_code
_entity_poly.pdbx_strand_id
1 'polypeptide(L)'
;MVVAALFLACLLLSPIASIIPAYATAPALLYVAVLMASGLKLVDWDDVTDAAPAVVTALMMPLTFSIANGIALGFITYAILKALSGRWADLNASVVIIAVVFVLKFIFLDAA
;
A
#
# COMPACT_ATOMS: atom_id res chain seq x y z
N MET A 1 4.80 13.82 -19.57
CA MET A 1 5.11 13.40 -20.95
C MET A 1 6.53 12.85 -21.07
N VAL A 2 7.57 13.54 -20.57
CA VAL A 2 8.96 13.05 -20.60
C VAL A 2 9.12 11.68 -19.95
N VAL A 3 8.54 11.45 -18.75
CA VAL A 3 8.60 10.15 -18.07
C VAL A 3 7.99 9.02 -18.90
N ALA A 4 6.85 9.26 -19.55
CA ALA A 4 6.19 8.27 -20.39
C ALA A 4 7.04 7.91 -21.62
N ALA A 5 7.68 8.91 -22.26
CA ALA A 5 8.57 8.69 -23.40
C ALA A 5 9.84 7.91 -22.99
N LEU A 6 10.44 8.22 -21.84
CA LEU A 6 11.58 7.48 -21.31
C LEU A 6 11.20 6.05 -20.92
N PHE A 7 10.02 5.84 -20.32
CA PHE A 7 9.54 4.50 -19.98
C PHE A 7 9.29 3.65 -21.24
N LEU A 8 8.74 4.26 -22.29
CA LEU A 8 8.57 3.62 -23.60
C LEU A 8 9.92 3.23 -24.22
N ALA A 9 10.92 4.10 -24.16
CA ALA A 9 12.28 3.79 -24.62
C ALA A 9 12.93 2.66 -23.81
N CYS A 10 12.69 2.60 -22.49
CA CYS A 10 13.19 1.51 -21.63
C CYS A 10 12.65 0.13 -22.01
N LEU A 11 11.46 0.02 -22.61
CA LEU A 11 10.93 -1.29 -23.05
C LEU A 11 11.84 -1.97 -24.09
N LEU A 12 12.49 -1.19 -24.96
CA LEU A 12 13.47 -1.70 -25.92
C LEU A 12 14.76 -2.21 -25.24
N LEU A 13 15.12 -1.64 -24.09
CA LEU A 13 16.29 -2.02 -23.29
C LEU A 13 15.98 -3.11 -22.25
N SER A 14 14.71 -3.48 -22.06
CA SER A 14 14.28 -4.53 -21.13
C SER A 14 15.02 -5.87 -21.25
N PRO A 15 15.38 -6.40 -22.44
CA PRO A 15 16.10 -7.68 -22.51
C PRO A 15 17.55 -7.60 -22.02
N ILE A 16 18.15 -6.41 -21.92
CA ILE A 16 19.49 -6.23 -21.34
C ILE A 16 19.39 -6.32 -19.81
N ALA A 17 18.29 -5.84 -19.23
CA ALA A 17 18.09 -5.86 -17.78
C ALA A 17 17.97 -7.28 -17.22
N SER A 18 17.47 -8.26 -18.00
CA SER A 18 17.34 -9.66 -17.57
C SER A 18 18.69 -10.39 -17.44
N ILE A 19 19.77 -9.84 -17.99
CA ILE A 19 21.13 -10.41 -17.88
C ILE A 19 21.77 -10.05 -16.52
N ILE A 20 21.23 -9.05 -15.83
CA ILE A 20 21.79 -8.54 -14.57
C ILE A 20 21.55 -9.57 -13.45
N PRO A 21 22.60 -10.03 -12.76
CA PRO A 21 22.44 -10.97 -11.65
C PRO A 21 21.67 -10.37 -10.47
N ALA A 22 20.85 -11.18 -9.80
CA ALA A 22 20.01 -10.72 -8.68
C ALA A 22 20.80 -10.16 -7.48
N TYR A 23 22.04 -10.61 -7.28
CA TYR A 23 22.91 -10.08 -6.21
C TYR A 23 23.33 -8.63 -6.48
N ALA A 24 23.33 -8.17 -7.73
CA ALA A 24 23.66 -6.80 -8.09
C ALA A 24 22.49 -5.84 -7.85
N THR A 25 21.25 -6.32 -7.96
CA THR A 25 20.03 -5.51 -7.74
C THR A 25 19.59 -5.47 -6.28
N ALA A 26 19.95 -6.47 -5.48
CA ALA A 26 19.60 -6.55 -4.06
C ALA A 26 19.96 -5.29 -3.24
N PRO A 27 21.19 -4.72 -3.30
CA PRO A 27 21.52 -3.52 -2.51
C PRO A 27 20.74 -2.29 -2.96
N ALA A 28 20.43 -2.17 -4.26
CA ALA A 28 19.60 -1.09 -4.79
C ALA A 28 18.16 -1.19 -4.26
N LEU A 29 17.57 -2.39 -4.24
CA LEU A 29 16.24 -2.62 -3.68
C LEU A 29 16.19 -2.35 -2.17
N LEU A 30 17.24 -2.72 -1.42
CA LEU A 30 17.34 -2.41 0.01
C LEU A 30 17.32 -0.89 0.24
N TYR A 31 18.11 -0.13 -0.52
CA TYR A 31 18.13 1.33 -0.41
C TYR A 31 16.77 1.95 -0.74
N VAL A 32 16.11 1.48 -1.80
CA VAL A 32 14.76 1.94 -2.17
C VAL A 32 13.75 1.62 -1.07
N ALA A 33 13.82 0.43 -0.45
CA ALA A 33 12.94 0.08 0.67
C ALA A 33 13.09 1.02 1.86
N VAL A 34 14.33 1.38 2.23
CA VAL A 34 14.61 2.37 3.29
C VAL A 34 14.05 3.74 2.91
N LEU A 35 14.22 4.15 1.65
CA LEU A 35 13.68 5.42 1.15
C LEU A 35 12.15 5.44 1.21
N MET A 36 11.46 4.36 0.83
CA MET A 36 10.00 4.28 0.88
C MET A 36 9.47 4.22 2.32
N ALA A 37 10.19 3.57 3.23
CA ALA A 37 9.83 3.53 4.65
C ALA A 37 9.81 4.93 5.30
N SER A 38 10.56 5.90 4.75
CA SER A 38 10.50 7.29 5.23
C SER A 38 9.10 7.92 5.11
N GLY A 39 8.24 7.41 4.23
CA GLY A 39 6.85 7.84 4.12
C GLY A 39 6.03 7.64 5.39
N LEU A 40 6.41 6.68 6.25
CA LEU A 40 5.77 6.46 7.56
C LEU A 40 5.87 7.67 8.49
N LYS A 41 6.86 8.55 8.27
CA LYS A 41 6.99 9.82 9.01
C LYS A 41 5.80 10.77 8.77
N LEU A 42 5.10 10.63 7.65
CA LEU A 42 3.96 11.48 7.30
C LEU A 42 2.67 11.07 8.01
N VAL A 43 2.66 9.94 8.70
CA VAL A 43 1.52 9.49 9.52
C VAL A 43 1.47 10.32 10.80
N ASP A 44 0.27 10.73 11.20
CA ASP A 44 0.05 11.32 12.51
C ASP A 44 0.07 10.22 13.58
N TRP A 45 1.15 10.19 14.37
CA TRP A 45 1.37 9.17 15.39
C TRP A 45 0.72 9.49 16.73
N ASP A 46 0.27 10.73 16.94
CA ASP A 46 -0.45 11.14 18.16
C ASP A 46 -1.90 10.64 18.11
N ASP A 47 -2.44 10.50 16.90
CA ASP A 47 -3.79 10.01 16.66
C ASP A 47 -3.82 8.50 16.41
N VAL A 48 -4.31 7.75 17.39
CA VAL A 48 -4.45 6.28 17.30
C VAL A 48 -5.34 5.86 16.12
N THR A 49 -6.31 6.68 15.71
CA THR A 49 -7.21 6.36 14.59
C THR A 49 -6.52 6.45 13.23
N ASP A 50 -5.37 7.12 13.14
CA ASP A 50 -4.53 7.19 11.93
C ASP A 50 -3.30 6.27 12.05
N ALA A 51 -2.70 6.17 13.24
CA ALA A 51 -1.54 5.33 13.51
C ALA A 51 -1.84 3.82 13.44
N ALA A 52 -2.95 3.36 14.03
CA ALA A 52 -3.28 1.94 14.05
C ALA A 52 -3.54 1.36 12.65
N PRO A 53 -4.31 2.00 11.75
CA PRO A 53 -4.46 1.55 10.38
C PRO A 53 -3.14 1.53 9.60
N ALA A 54 -2.26 2.52 9.81
CA ALA A 54 -0.96 2.57 9.15
C ALA A 54 -0.08 1.38 9.56
N VAL A 55 -0.06 1.03 10.85
CA VAL A 55 0.67 -0.14 11.36
C VAL A 55 0.07 -1.44 10.82
N VAL A 56 -1.26 -1.58 10.85
CA VAL A 56 -1.95 -2.75 10.27
C VAL A 56 -1.59 -2.91 8.80
N THR A 57 -1.62 -1.84 8.02
CA THR A 57 -1.26 -1.87 6.60
C THR A 57 0.18 -2.32 6.41
N ALA A 58 1.13 -1.71 7.12
CA ALA A 58 2.56 -1.99 6.99
C ALA A 58 2.92 -3.43 7.37
N LEU A 59 2.23 -4.01 8.36
CA LEU A 59 2.45 -5.39 8.79
C LEU A 59 1.71 -6.41 7.92
N MET A 60 0.48 -6.11 7.49
CA MET A 60 -0.33 -7.05 6.72
C MET A 60 0.18 -7.23 5.29
N MET A 61 0.78 -6.21 4.67
CA MET A 61 1.37 -6.35 3.33
C MET A 61 2.40 -7.49 3.23
N PRO A 62 3.47 -7.54 4.04
CA PRO A 62 4.41 -8.65 4.01
C PRO A 62 3.81 -9.95 4.56
N LEU A 63 2.96 -9.88 5.58
CA LEU A 63 2.38 -11.09 6.21
C LEU A 63 1.42 -11.83 5.29
N THR A 64 0.68 -11.10 4.45
CA THR A 64 -0.25 -11.69 3.46
C THR A 64 0.41 -11.99 2.12
N PHE A 65 1.69 -11.67 1.96
CA PHE A 65 2.42 -11.72 0.69
C PHE A 65 1.69 -11.00 -0.47
N SER A 66 0.82 -10.03 -0.13
CA SER A 66 -0.05 -9.34 -1.07
C SER A 66 -0.20 -7.89 -0.66
N ILE A 67 0.37 -6.99 -1.47
CA ILE A 67 0.24 -5.54 -1.28
C ILE A 67 -1.24 -5.14 -1.28
N ALA A 68 -2.04 -5.73 -2.18
CA ALA A 68 -3.46 -5.42 -2.30
C ALA A 68 -4.25 -5.82 -1.04
N ASN A 69 -4.02 -7.01 -0.48
CA ASN A 69 -4.72 -7.44 0.74
C ASN A 69 -4.27 -6.61 1.96
N GLY A 70 -2.97 -6.28 2.06
CA GLY A 70 -2.48 -5.40 3.14
C GLY A 70 -3.10 -4.01 3.10
N ILE A 71 -3.17 -3.38 1.92
CA ILE A 71 -3.86 -2.09 1.73
C ILE A 71 -5.34 -2.21 2.07
N ALA A 72 -6.00 -3.27 1.61
CA ALA A 72 -7.43 -3.49 1.86
C ALA A 72 -7.74 -3.53 3.36
N LEU A 73 -6.99 -4.33 4.13
CA LEU A 73 -7.15 -4.41 5.58
C LEU A 73 -6.87 -3.05 6.25
N GLY A 74 -5.86 -2.33 5.78
CA GLY A 74 -5.55 -0.97 6.21
C GLY A 74 -6.73 0.00 6.09
N PHE A 75 -7.33 0.07 4.90
CA PHE A 75 -8.50 0.92 4.63
C PHE A 75 -9.72 0.51 5.46
N ILE A 76 -9.94 -0.78 5.65
CA ILE A 76 -11.04 -1.30 6.49
C ILE A 76 -10.81 -0.89 7.95
N THR A 77 -9.61 -1.09 8.49
CA THR A 77 -9.26 -0.66 9.86
C THR A 77 -9.43 0.84 10.03
N TYR A 78 -8.99 1.64 9.05
CA TYR A 78 -9.17 3.10 9.07
C TYR A 78 -10.65 3.50 9.13
N ALA A 79 -11.47 2.94 8.24
CA ALA A 79 -12.88 3.24 8.18
C ALA A 79 -13.61 2.86 9.48
N ILE A 80 -13.31 1.69 10.02
CA ILE A 80 -13.91 1.20 11.28
C ILE A 80 -13.49 2.07 12.46
N LEU A 81 -12.20 2.36 12.62
CA LEU A 81 -11.72 3.13 13.78
C LEU A 81 -12.26 4.55 13.77
N LYS A 82 -12.21 5.26 12.64
CA LYS A 82 -12.77 6.63 12.56
C LYS A 82 -14.29 6.65 12.77
N ALA A 83 -15.02 5.64 12.28
CA ALA A 83 -16.45 5.54 12.52
C ALA A 83 -16.78 5.29 14.00
N LEU A 84 -16.08 4.36 14.65
CA LEU A 84 -16.28 4.04 16.07
C LEU A 84 -15.84 5.15 17.02
N SER A 85 -14.81 5.91 16.66
CA SER A 85 -14.35 7.08 17.43
C SER A 85 -15.22 8.33 17.20
N GLY A 86 -16.31 8.24 16.42
CA GLY A 86 -17.23 9.36 16.18
C GLY A 86 -16.68 10.44 15.24
N ARG A 87 -15.55 10.20 14.58
CA ARG A 87 -14.87 11.15 13.69
C ARG A 87 -15.33 11.00 12.24
N TRP A 88 -16.65 11.04 12.05
CA TRP A 88 -17.30 10.89 10.74
C TRP A 88 -16.90 11.99 9.74
N ALA A 89 -16.51 13.17 10.23
CA ALA A 89 -16.09 14.28 9.39
C ALA A 89 -14.78 14.00 8.61
N ASP A 90 -13.93 13.12 9.13
CA ASP A 90 -12.68 12.73 8.46
C ASP A 90 -12.88 11.61 7.43
N LEU A 91 -14.05 10.97 7.43
CA LEU A 91 -14.39 9.90 6.50
C LEU A 91 -14.96 10.48 5.21
N ASN A 92 -14.08 10.67 4.22
CA ASN A 92 -14.51 11.02 2.87
C ASN A 92 -15.26 9.83 2.22
N ALA A 93 -16.26 10.13 1.39
CA ALA A 93 -17.09 9.12 0.72
C ALA A 93 -16.25 8.09 -0.07
N SER A 94 -15.13 8.51 -0.66
CA SER A 94 -14.21 7.61 -1.36
C SER A 94 -13.61 6.54 -0.45
N VAL A 95 -13.23 6.88 0.79
CA VAL A 95 -12.65 5.95 1.75
C VAL A 95 -13.67 4.89 2.15
N VAL A 96 -14.91 5.32 2.39
CA VAL A 96 -16.02 4.42 2.74
C VAL A 96 -16.35 3.48 1.58
N ILE A 97 -16.45 4.00 0.35
CA ILE A 97 -16.71 3.17 -0.83
C ILE A 97 -15.61 2.12 -1.01
N ILE A 98 -14.35 2.53 -0.93
CA ILE A 98 -13.20 1.62 -1.09
C ILE A 98 -13.20 0.55 0.01
N ALA A 99 -13.43 0.94 1.27
CA ALA A 99 -13.51 -0.01 2.38
C ALA A 99 -14.65 -1.02 2.19
N VAL A 100 -15.84 -0.58 1.77
CA VAL A 100 -16.97 -1.46 1.48
C VAL A 100 -16.65 -2.43 0.34
N VAL A 101 -16.04 -1.96 -0.75
CA VAL A 101 -15.63 -2.82 -1.87
C VAL A 101 -14.63 -3.89 -1.41
N PHE A 102 -13.66 -3.54 -0.55
CA PHE A 102 -12.71 -4.50 -0.02
C PHE A 102 -13.35 -5.50 0.95
N VAL A 103 -14.30 -5.07 1.79
CA VAL A 103 -15.09 -5.98 2.63
C VAL A 103 -15.86 -6.97 1.76
N LEU A 104 -16.52 -6.50 0.70
CA LEU A 104 -17.23 -7.35 -0.24
C LEU A 104 -16.28 -8.33 -0.94
N LYS A 105 -15.09 -7.89 -1.35
CA LYS A 105 -14.05 -8.79 -1.91
C LYS A 105 -13.75 -9.94 -0.94
N PHE A 106 -13.47 -9.65 0.33
CA PHE A 106 -13.13 -10.69 1.30
C PHE A 106 -14.30 -11.64 1.59
N ILE A 107 -15.53 -11.13 1.66
CA ILE A 107 -16.71 -11.95 1.96
C ILE A 107 -17.12 -12.81 0.75
N PHE A 108 -17.09 -12.28 -0.47
CA PHE A 108 -17.65 -12.96 -1.65
C PHE A 108 -16.62 -13.69 -2.50
N LEU A 109 -15.38 -13.19 -2.58
CA LEU A 109 -14.35 -13.71 -3.50
C LEU A 109 -13.31 -14.59 -2.80
N ASP A 110 -13.08 -14.38 -1.51
CA ASP A 110 -12.14 -15.19 -0.72
C ASP A 110 -12.84 -16.37 -0.01
N ALA A 111 -14.16 -16.31 0.18
CA ALA A 111 -14.98 -17.37 0.75
C ALA A 111 -15.58 -18.35 -0.28
N ALA A 112 -15.29 -18.17 -1.58
CA ALA A 112 -15.76 -18.99 -2.70
C ALA A 112 -14.58 -19.71 -3.37
#